data_AF-A0A1H4AIT8-F1
#
_entry.id   AF-A0A1H4AIT8-F1
#
_cell.length_a   1.000
_cell.length_b   1.000
_cell.length_c   1.000
_cell.angle_alpha   90.00
_cell.angle_beta   90.00
_cell.angle_gamma   90.00
#
_symmetry.space_group_name_H-M   'P 1'
#
loop_
_entity.id
_entity.type
_entity.pdbx_description
1 polymer ?
#
loop_
_entity_poly.entity_id
_entity_poly.type
_entity_poly.pdbx_seq_one_letter_code
_entity_poly.pdbx_strand_id
1 'polypeptide(L)' 'MEGINLNWLRRARRQRHLTVDRVAEMVGKDRTTLWRYENGSTPLTVDMLFRLLNIYQLSILDVLVKDGGDGH' A
#
# COMPACT_ATOMS: atom_id res chain seq x y z
N MET A 1 -12.63 -5.34 -4.29
CA MET A 1 -11.70 -6.09 -3.43
C MET A 1 -12.08 -5.81 -1.99
N GLU A 2 -13.11 -6.49 -1.48
CA GLU A 2 -13.40 -6.47 -0.05
C GLU A 2 -12.28 -7.23 0.69
N GLY A 3 -11.67 -6.60 1.69
CA GLY A 3 -10.70 -7.25 2.58
C GLY A 3 -9.26 -6.72 2.58
N ILE A 4 -8.90 -5.66 1.84
CA ILE A 4 -7.54 -5.08 1.90
C ILE A 4 -7.60 -3.66 2.46
N ASN A 5 -6.86 -3.42 3.55
CA ASN A 5 -6.77 -2.09 4.16
C ASN A 5 -5.55 -1.34 3.62
N LEU A 6 -5.79 -0.48 2.63
CA LEU A 6 -4.76 0.27 1.92
C LEU A 6 -4.05 1.34 2.79
N ASN A 7 -4.60 1.69 3.97
CA ASN A 7 -3.89 2.56 4.91
C ASN A 7 -2.58 1.95 5.40
N TRP A 8 -2.46 0.62 5.39
CA TRP A 8 -1.21 -0.07 5.71
C TRP A 8 -0.08 0.27 4.74
N LEU A 9 -0.39 0.47 3.44
CA LEU A 9 0.61 0.87 2.45
C LEU A 9 1.24 2.21 2.81
N ARG A 10 0.42 3.19 3.20
CA ARG A 10 0.88 4.52 3.65
C ARG A 10 1.75 4.43 4.90
N ARG A 11 1.35 3.60 5.86
CA ARG A 11 2.08 3.41 7.12
C ARG A 11 3.44 2.74 6.86
N ALA A 12 3.46 1.69 6.05
CA ALA A 12 4.67 0.97 5.68
C ALA A 12 5.66 1.86 4.91
N ARG A 13 5.15 2.66 3.96
CA ARG A 13 5.97 3.65 3.26
C ARG A 13 6.68 4.61 4.22
N ARG A 14 5.95 5.11 5.23
CA ARG A 14 6.51 6.01 6.26
C ARG A 14 7.54 5.32 7.14
N GLN A 15 7.31 4.06 7.53
CA GLN A 15 8.27 3.26 8.30
C GLN A 15 9.57 3.01 7.53
N ARG A 16 9.49 2.93 6.21
CA ARG A 16 10.64 2.84 5.31
C ARG A 16 11.28 4.20 4.99
N HIS A 17 10.78 5.29 5.58
CA HIS A 17 11.21 6.68 5.31
C HIS A 17 11.15 7.08 3.82
N LEU A 18 10.22 6.47 3.07
CA LEU A 18 10.05 6.74 1.65
C LEU A 18 9.03 7.87 1.43
N THR A 19 9.36 8.80 0.54
CA THR A 19 8.40 9.83 0.10
C THR A 19 7.43 9.24 -0.91
N VAL A 20 6.27 9.88 -1.08
CA VAL A 20 5.29 9.50 -2.11
C VAL A 20 5.95 9.61 -3.49
N ASP A 21 6.68 10.69 -3.75
CA ASP A 21 7.36 10.93 -5.03
C ASP A 21 8.35 9.81 -5.36
N ARG A 22 9.16 9.40 -4.38
CA ARG A 22 10.17 8.37 -4.59
C ARG A 22 9.56 7.02 -4.96
N VAL A 23 8.48 6.64 -4.31
CA VAL A 23 7.81 5.37 -4.63
C VAL A 23 7.08 5.47 -5.96
N ALA A 24 6.46 6.62 -6.25
CA ALA A 24 5.77 6.87 -7.51
C ALA A 24 6.74 6.73 -8.69
N GLU A 25 7.95 7.28 -8.58
CA GLU A 25 9.05 7.07 -9.53
C GLU A 25 9.41 5.58 -9.68
N MET A 26 9.58 4.85 -8.57
CA MET A 26 9.93 3.42 -8.60
C MET A 26 8.89 2.55 -9.31
N VAL A 27 7.60 2.92 -9.22
CA VAL A 27 6.51 2.17 -9.87
C VAL A 27 6.09 2.76 -11.22
N GLY A 28 6.74 3.84 -11.69
CA GLY A 28 6.42 4.51 -12.95
C GLY A 28 5.02 5.14 -12.94
N LYS A 29 4.64 5.78 -11.84
CA LYS A 29 3.35 6.46 -11.66
C LYS A 29 3.53 7.89 -11.17
N ASP A 30 2.50 8.70 -11.37
CA ASP A 30 2.46 10.03 -10.79
C ASP A 30 2.25 9.98 -9.27
N ARG A 31 2.81 10.96 -8.57
CA ARG A 31 2.59 11.19 -7.13
C ARG A 31 1.11 11.14 -6.76
N THR A 32 0.28 11.83 -7.54
CA THR A 32 -1.18 11.91 -7.30
C THR A 32 -1.83 10.53 -7.39
N THR A 33 -1.38 9.71 -8.34
CA THR A 33 -1.86 8.34 -8.53
C THR A 33 -1.49 7.47 -7.33
N LEU A 34 -0.24 7.55 -6.85
CA LEU A 34 0.18 6.82 -5.65
C LEU A 34 -0.61 7.25 -4.41
N TRP A 35 -0.84 8.55 -4.23
CA TRP A 35 -1.66 9.05 -3.13
C TRP A 35 -3.11 8.54 -3.19
N ARG A 36 -3.69 8.45 -4.39
CA ARG A 36 -5.04 7.89 -4.62
C ARG A 36 -5.11 6.38 -4.37
N TYR A 37 -4.01 5.65 -4.59
CA TYR A 37 -3.92 4.26 -4.19
C TYR A 37 -3.89 4.12 -2.66
N GLU A 38 -3.07 4.92 -1.98
CA GLU A 38 -2.92 4.86 -0.52
C GLU A 38 -4.20 5.21 0.25
N ASN A 39 -5.05 6.09 -0.30
CA ASN A 39 -6.30 6.50 0.33
C ASN A 39 -7.53 5.72 -0.17
N GLY A 40 -7.34 4.75 -1.08
CA GLY A 40 -8.41 3.94 -1.66
C GLY A 40 -9.35 4.68 -2.63
N SER A 41 -9.05 5.92 -3.02
CA SER A 41 -9.86 6.70 -3.97
C SER A 41 -9.77 6.16 -5.39
N THR A 42 -8.73 5.38 -5.71
CA THR A 42 -8.60 4.72 -7.01
C THR A 42 -8.30 3.25 -6.80
N PRO A 43 -9.05 2.34 -7.47
CA PRO A 43 -8.77 0.92 -7.38
C PRO A 43 -7.37 0.61 -7.91
N LEU A 44 -6.68 -0.22 -7.14
CA LEU A 44 -5.34 -0.70 -7.39
C LEU A 44 -5.40 -2.06 -8.10
N THR A 45 -4.55 -2.30 -9.10
CA THR A 45 -4.42 -3.64 -9.69
C THR A 45 -3.63 -4.56 -8.76
N VAL A 46 -3.86 -5.87 -8.88
CA VAL A 46 -3.12 -6.87 -8.09
C VAL A 46 -1.61 -6.76 -8.33
N ASP A 47 -1.18 -6.56 -9.58
CA ASP A 47 0.23 -6.35 -9.91
C ASP A 47 0.85 -5.14 -9.21
N MET A 48 0.12 -4.02 -9.15
CA MET A 48 0.61 -2.82 -8.50
C MET A 48 0.67 -3.00 -6.97
N LEU A 49 -0.29 -3.73 -6.40
CA LEU A 49 -0.24 -4.10 -4.98
C LEU A 49 1.04 -4.88 -4.67
N PHE A 50 1.35 -5.93 -5.41
CA PHE A 50 2.55 -6.72 -5.17
C PHE A 50 3.85 -5.92 -5.36
N ARG A 51 3.89 -4.98 -6.33
CA ARG A 51 5.03 -4.07 -6.50
C ARG A 51 5.22 -3.19 -5.26
N LEU A 52 4.15 -2.59 -4.74
CA LEU A 52 4.22 -1.76 -3.54
C LEU A 52 4.60 -2.57 -2.30
N LEU A 53 4.02 -3.76 -2.12
CA LEU A 53 4.38 -4.67 -1.03
C LEU A 53 5.87 -5.05 -1.10
N ASN A 54 6.41 -5.33 -2.28
CA ASN A 54 7.83 -5.62 -2.46
C ASN A 54 8.72 -4.43 -2.08
N ILE A 55 8.39 -3.21 -2.55
CA ILE A 55 9.13 -1.98 -2.20
C ILE A 55 9.10 -1.72 -0.70
N TYR A 56 7.97 -1.99 -0.05
CA TYR A 56 7.80 -1.80 1.39
C TYR A 56 8.30 -2.98 2.22
N GLN A 57 8.73 -4.06 1.56
CA GLN A 57 9.11 -5.34 2.16
C GLN A 57 8.04 -5.83 3.14
N LEU A 58 6.80 -5.89 2.67
CA LEU A 58 5.64 -6.43 3.37
C LEU A 58 5.16 -7.72 2.71
N SER A 59 4.56 -8.58 3.52
CA SER A 59 3.77 -9.71 3.04
C SER A 59 2.34 -9.26 2.72
N ILE A 60 1.67 -9.98 1.82
CA ILE A 60 0.23 -9.81 1.58
C ILE A 60 -0.58 -10.04 2.86
N LEU A 61 -0.09 -10.88 3.77
CA LEU A 61 -0.71 -11.16 5.06
C LEU A 61 -0.76 -9.93 5.98
N ASP A 62 0.19 -9.00 5.83
CA ASP A 62 0.28 -7.80 6.68
C ASP A 62 -0.79 -6.75 6.34
N VAL A 63 -1.35 -6.81 5.13
CA VAL A 63 -2.32 -5.83 4.62
C VAL A 63 -3.74 -6.38 4.47
N LEU A 64 -3.92 -7.68 4.68
CA LEU A 64 -5.23 -8.32 4.73
C LEU A 64 -5.96 -7.89 6.00
N VAL A 65 -7.17 -7.38 5.82
CA VAL A 65 -8.11 -7.17 6.93
C VAL A 65 -8.51 -8.55 7.42
N LYS A 66 -8.01 -8.93 8.60
CA LYS A 66 -8.64 -9.99 9.38
C LYS A 66 -9.95 -9.42 9.89
N ASP A 67 -11.07 -9.86 9.33
CA ASP A 67 -12.34 -9.81 10.06
C ASP A 67 -12.16 -10.69 11.31
N GLY A 68 -11.86 -10.06 12.45
CA GLY A 68 -11.74 -10.72 13.75
C GLY A 68 -10.33 -10.66 14.38
N GLY A 69 -10.22 -9.79 15.39
CA GLY A 69 -9.25 -9.95 16.47
C GLY A 69 -8.43 -8.70 16.79
N ASP A 70 -9.05 -7.73 17.48
CA ASP A 70 -8.33 -6.99 18.51
C ASP A 70 -7.72 -8.00 19.48
N GLY A 71 -6.41 -7.91 19.70
CA GLY A 71 -5.73 -8.81 20.63
C GLY A 71 -4.21 -8.64 20.62
N HIS A 72 -3.72 -7.50 21.10
CA HIS A 72 -2.99 -7.41 22.37
C HIS A 72 -2.76 -5.94 22.76
#